data_AF-A0A366MG55-F1
#
_entry.id   AF-A0A366MG55-F1
#
_cell.length_a   1.000
_cell.length_b   1.000
_cell.length_c   1.000
_cell.angle_alpha   90.00
_cell.angle_beta   90.00
_cell.angle_gamma   90.00
#
_symmetry.space_group_name_H-M   'P 1'
#
loop_
_entity.id
_entity.type
_entity.pdbx_description
1 polymer ?
#
loop_
_entity_poly.entity_id
_entity_poly.type
_entity_poly.pdbx_seq_one_letter_code
_entity_poly.pdbx_strand_id
1 'polypeptide(L)'
;MKIKGVKISLAPMHYIVVIFFLALFVWSYIATQDVMFLYWGVPLSLCLFVIPLINSYSVGRQYITLLPEYEAESKPCRIKQIGRPMEGKPVRIEGVVQGLKGRFINRPGFKIFDGSGTVVAQRSSPLDINIRVGDNIEVVGMVVKRYAFAGDYVVHAIGVKKIDTLTPLEMDEALVSSDTRKIKKYN
;
A
#
# COMPACT_ATOMS: atom_id res chain seq x y z
N MET A 1 3.99 6.27 15.75
CA MET A 1 5.15 7.15 16.02
C MET A 1 5.51 7.88 14.73
N LYS A 2 6.03 9.11 14.78
CA LYS A 2 6.55 9.80 13.58
C LYS A 2 8.02 10.11 13.79
N ILE A 3 8.87 9.77 12.82
CA ILE A 3 10.30 10.10 12.83
C ILE A 3 10.62 10.80 11.51
N LYS A 4 11.10 12.05 11.57
CA LYS A 4 11.47 12.86 10.38
C LYS A 4 10.37 12.90 9.31
N GLY A 5 9.11 13.07 9.73
CA GLY A 5 7.94 13.09 8.83
C GLY A 5 7.43 11.71 8.38
N VAL A 6 8.16 10.62 8.66
CA VAL A 6 7.74 9.25 8.34
C VAL A 6 6.93 8.68 9.48
N LYS A 7 5.70 8.21 9.20
CA LYS A 7 4.92 7.44 10.17
C LYS A 7 5.47 6.01 10.26
N ILE A 8 5.90 5.65 11.46
CA ILE A 8 6.35 4.32 11.80
C ILE A 8 5.26 3.65 12.64
N SER A 9 4.92 2.43 12.23
CA SER A 9 4.00 1.56 12.96
C SER A 9 4.51 0.13 12.87
N LEU A 10 4.55 -0.53 14.01
CA LEU A 10 4.72 -1.98 14.06
C LEU A 10 3.34 -2.63 14.06
N ALA A 11 3.19 -3.70 13.28
CA ALA A 11 2.01 -4.55 13.38
C ALA A 11 2.00 -5.22 14.77
N PRO A 12 0.83 -5.38 15.42
CA PRO A 12 0.69 -6.01 16.74
C PRO A 12 1.41 -7.36 16.87
N MET A 13 1.45 -8.14 15.78
CA MET A 13 2.16 -9.42 15.72
C MET A 13 3.63 -9.34 16.13
N HIS A 14 4.35 -8.27 15.77
CA HIS A 14 5.77 -8.15 16.13
C HIS A 14 5.97 -8.02 17.64
N TYR A 15 5.08 -7.29 18.32
CA TYR A 15 5.11 -7.18 19.78
C TYR A 15 4.85 -8.53 20.45
N ILE A 16 3.86 -9.28 19.95
CA ILE A 16 3.52 -10.61 20.47
C ILE A 16 4.71 -11.55 20.34
N VAL A 17 5.36 -11.58 19.17
CA VAL A 17 6.53 -12.43 18.92
C VAL A 17 7.68 -12.08 19.85
N VAL A 18 8.02 -10.80 20.00
CA VAL A 18 9.13 -10.37 20.88
C VAL A 18 8.85 -10.72 22.34
N ILE A 19 7.63 -10.47 22.83
CA ILE A 19 7.23 -10.81 24.20
C ILE A 19 7.28 -12.32 24.42
N PHE A 20 6.78 -13.10 23.46
CA PHE A 20 6.79 -14.56 23.52
C PHE A 20 8.21 -15.12 23.64
N PHE A 21 9.14 -14.68 22.79
CA PHE A 21 10.53 -15.12 22.86
C PHE A 21 11.23 -14.68 24.14
N LEU A 22 10.98 -13.44 24.59
CA LEU A 22 11.55 -12.94 25.83
C LEU A 22 11.06 -13.76 27.03
N ALA A 23 9.77 -14.13 27.07
CA ALA A 23 9.22 -15.01 28.08
C ALA A 23 9.85 -16.42 28.05
N LEU A 24 10.10 -16.97 26.85
CA LEU A 24 10.78 -18.27 26.71
C LEU A 24 12.22 -18.24 27.22
N PHE A 25 12.97 -17.15 26.97
CA PHE A 25 14.34 -17.01 27.47
C PHE A 25 14.37 -16.88 29.00
N VAL A 26 13.45 -16.08 29.58
CA VAL A 26 13.31 -15.95 31.04
C VAL A 26 12.91 -17.30 31.66
N TRP A 27 11.95 -18.00 31.07
CA TRP A 27 11.55 -19.34 31.52
C TRP A 27 12.71 -20.33 31.47
N SER A 28 13.44 -20.37 30.35
CA SER A 28 14.61 -21.24 30.18
C SER A 28 15.66 -20.97 31.25
N TYR A 29 15.92 -19.70 31.55
CA TYR A 29 16.84 -19.31 32.63
C TYR A 29 16.37 -19.77 34.01
N ILE A 30 15.09 -19.64 34.34
CA ILE A 30 14.56 -20.11 35.63
C ILE A 30 14.76 -21.63 35.75
N ALA A 31 14.55 -22.37 34.66
CA ALA A 31 14.66 -23.83 34.63
C ALA A 31 16.11 -24.35 34.67
N THR A 32 17.06 -23.68 34.00
CA THR A 32 18.46 -24.14 33.89
C THR A 32 19.44 -23.39 34.78
N GLN A 33 19.07 -22.20 35.28
CA GLN A 33 19.95 -21.24 35.95
C GLN A 33 21.14 -20.76 35.10
N ASP A 34 21.12 -21.00 33.79
CA ASP A 34 22.18 -20.60 32.88
C ASP A 34 21.95 -19.19 32.33
N VAL A 35 22.79 -18.25 32.77
CA VAL A 35 22.77 -16.83 32.37
C VAL A 35 23.02 -16.63 30.87
N MET A 36 23.59 -17.62 30.17
CA MET A 36 23.87 -17.55 28.74
C MET A 36 22.57 -17.38 27.93
N PHE A 37 21.45 -17.91 28.40
CA PHE A 37 20.13 -17.71 27.77
C PHE A 37 19.68 -16.25 27.79
N LEU A 38 19.94 -15.49 28.86
CA LEU A 38 19.62 -14.06 28.90
C LEU A 38 20.61 -13.26 28.06
N TYR A 39 21.90 -13.58 28.17
CA TYR A 39 22.96 -12.85 27.47
C TYR A 39 22.76 -12.88 25.95
N TRP A 40 22.34 -14.02 25.39
CA TRP A 40 22.04 -14.12 23.96
C TRP A 40 20.58 -13.81 23.62
N GLY A 41 19.64 -14.25 24.46
CA GLY A 41 18.21 -14.13 24.20
C GLY A 41 17.71 -12.70 24.18
N VAL A 42 18.24 -11.82 25.05
CA VAL A 42 17.86 -10.40 25.08
C VAL A 42 18.30 -9.67 23.80
N PRO A 43 19.59 -9.72 23.37
CA PRO A 43 20.01 -9.14 22.10
C PRO A 43 19.25 -9.70 20.89
N LEU A 44 19.00 -11.01 20.83
CA LEU A 44 18.24 -11.64 19.74
C LEU A 44 16.80 -11.13 19.69
N SER A 45 16.13 -11.03 20.84
CA SER A 45 14.78 -10.48 20.95
C SER A 45 14.73 -9.01 20.55
N LEU A 46 15.76 -8.25 20.91
CA LEU A 46 15.90 -6.84 20.50
C LEU A 46 16.07 -6.72 18.98
N CYS A 47 16.88 -7.58 18.35
CA CYS A 47 17.02 -7.63 16.89
C CYS A 47 15.68 -7.92 16.19
N LEU A 48 14.89 -8.87 16.72
CA LEU A 48 13.54 -9.16 16.21
C LEU A 48 12.61 -7.94 16.25
N PHE A 49 12.82 -7.04 17.20
CA PHE A 49 12.08 -5.78 17.29
C PHE A 49 12.63 -4.69 16.37
N VAL A 50 13.96 -4.55 16.29
CA VAL A 50 14.63 -3.46 15.57
C VAL A 50 14.53 -3.62 14.05
N ILE A 51 14.66 -4.85 13.52
CA ILE A 51 14.58 -5.12 12.08
C ILE A 51 13.27 -4.63 11.44
N PRO A 52 12.06 -5.00 11.93
CA PRO A 52 10.81 -4.53 11.36
C PRO A 52 10.62 -3.02 11.53
N LEU A 53 11.20 -2.42 12.58
CA LEU A 53 11.18 -0.98 12.79
C LEU A 53 11.97 -0.25 11.70
N ILE A 54 13.19 -0.70 11.41
CA ILE A 54 14.03 -0.16 10.33
C ILE A 54 13.32 -0.32 8.98
N ASN A 55 12.74 -1.49 8.73
CA ASN A 55 12.01 -1.75 7.49
C ASN A 55 10.82 -0.80 7.32
N SER A 56 10.00 -0.62 8.37
CA SER A 56 8.87 0.31 8.35
C SER A 56 9.32 1.75 8.08
N TYR A 57 10.45 2.18 8.65
CA TYR A 57 11.00 3.52 8.41
C TYR A 57 11.53 3.67 6.98
N SER A 58 12.31 2.70 6.49
CA SER A 58 12.90 2.74 5.15
C SER A 58 11.82 2.82 4.06
N VAL A 59 10.81 1.94 4.14
CA VAL A 59 9.67 1.96 3.22
C VAL A 59 8.92 3.28 3.32
N GLY A 60 8.59 3.73 4.53
CA GLY A 60 7.87 5.00 4.70
C GLY A 60 8.62 6.21 4.12
N ARG A 61 9.96 6.22 4.26
CA ARG A 61 10.82 7.27 3.71
C ARG A 61 10.81 7.29 2.19
N GLN A 62 10.95 6.12 1.55
CA GLN A 62 10.91 6.00 0.08
C GLN A 62 9.61 6.57 -0.50
N TYR A 63 8.48 6.33 0.15
CA TYR A 63 7.20 6.86 -0.31
C TYR A 63 7.15 8.38 -0.30
N ILE A 64 7.69 9.02 0.75
CA ILE A 64 7.71 10.49 0.83
C ILE A 64 8.65 11.06 -0.23
N THR A 65 9.79 10.43 -0.46
CA THR A 65 10.76 10.86 -1.48
C THR A 65 10.22 10.71 -2.90
N LEU A 66 9.52 9.62 -3.19
CA LEU A 66 8.99 9.32 -4.52
C LEU A 66 7.66 10.03 -4.81
N LEU A 67 6.90 10.41 -3.77
CA LEU A 67 5.61 11.06 -3.94
C LEU A 67 5.62 12.26 -4.92
N PRO A 68 6.53 13.25 -4.82
CA PRO A 68 6.51 14.40 -5.74
C PRO A 68 6.78 14.01 -7.20
N GLU A 69 7.68 13.04 -7.43
CA GLU A 69 7.99 12.53 -8.76
C GLU A 69 6.78 11.82 -9.38
N TYR A 70 6.14 10.94 -8.60
CA TYR A 70 4.93 10.26 -9.04
C TYR A 70 3.74 11.20 -9.22
N GLU A 71 3.60 12.24 -8.40
CA GLU A 71 2.56 13.26 -8.59
C GLU A 71 2.75 14.01 -9.91
N ALA A 72 3.99 14.33 -10.28
CA ALA A 72 4.33 15.00 -11.54
C ALA A 72 4.13 14.12 -12.77
N GLU A 73 4.47 12.83 -12.69
CA GLU A 73 4.35 11.89 -13.82
C GLU A 73 2.94 11.29 -13.96
N SER A 74 2.17 11.27 -12.87
CA SER A 74 0.86 10.64 -12.86
C SER A 74 -0.12 11.32 -13.81
N LYS A 75 -0.73 10.53 -14.69
CA LYS A 75 -1.83 11.00 -15.54
C LYS A 75 -3.17 10.68 -14.90
N PRO A 76 -4.14 11.61 -14.93
CA PRO A 76 -5.51 11.30 -14.54
C PRO A 76 -6.05 10.21 -15.46
N CYS A 77 -6.58 9.14 -14.88
CA CYS A 77 -7.17 8.05 -15.65
C CYS A 77 -8.39 7.47 -14.94
N ARG A 78 -9.35 6.97 -15.73
CA ARG A 78 -10.51 6.28 -15.17
C ARG A 78 -10.16 4.85 -14.80
N ILE A 79 -10.83 4.32 -13.79
CA ILE A 79 -10.61 2.95 -13.31
C ILE A 79 -10.79 1.91 -14.43
N LYS A 80 -11.75 2.11 -15.35
CA LYS A 80 -11.98 1.19 -16.47
C LYS A 80 -10.78 1.06 -17.43
N GLN A 81 -9.89 2.06 -17.47
CA GLN A 81 -8.68 2.05 -18.32
C GLN A 81 -7.52 1.29 -17.66
N ILE A 82 -7.63 0.94 -16.38
CA ILE A 82 -6.62 0.19 -15.66
C ILE A 82 -6.60 -1.25 -16.17
N GLY A 83 -5.51 -1.62 -16.82
CA GLY A 83 -5.30 -2.95 -17.36
C GLY A 83 -3.88 -3.11 -17.88
N ARG A 84 -3.68 -4.13 -18.73
CA ARG A 84 -2.38 -4.44 -19.34
C ARG A 84 -1.64 -3.26 -20.00
N PRO A 85 -2.28 -2.34 -20.74
CA PRO A 85 -1.54 -1.23 -21.36
C PRO A 85 -1.03 -0.18 -20.37
N MET A 86 -1.55 -0.20 -19.12
CA MET A 86 -1.19 0.73 -18.05
C MET A 86 -0.25 0.09 -17.02
N GLU A 87 0.08 -1.19 -17.17
CA GLU A 87 1.00 -1.91 -16.28
C GLU A 87 2.36 -1.18 -16.20
N GLY A 88 2.81 -0.91 -14.97
CA GLY A 88 4.06 -0.19 -14.69
C GLY A 88 3.98 1.33 -14.85
N LYS A 89 2.85 1.90 -15.28
CA LYS A 89 2.70 3.36 -15.45
C LYS A 89 2.20 4.04 -14.17
N PRO A 90 2.68 5.26 -13.87
CA PRO A 90 2.12 6.09 -12.82
C PRO A 90 0.73 6.60 -13.22
N VAL A 91 -0.22 6.49 -12.31
CA VAL A 91 -1.62 6.81 -12.51
C VAL A 91 -2.16 7.63 -11.34
N ARG A 92 -3.08 8.53 -11.66
CA ARG A 92 -3.87 9.30 -10.71
C ARG A 92 -5.33 8.95 -10.89
N ILE A 93 -5.97 8.52 -9.80
CA ILE A 93 -7.34 8.02 -9.79
C ILE A 93 -8.09 8.73 -8.67
N GLU A 94 -9.24 9.26 -9.01
CA GLU A 94 -10.18 9.84 -8.06
C GLU A 94 -11.38 8.92 -7.91
N GLY A 95 -11.96 8.86 -6.71
CA GLY A 95 -13.19 8.11 -6.51
C GLY A 95 -13.59 7.97 -5.05
N VAL A 96 -14.71 7.28 -4.85
CA VAL A 96 -15.31 7.05 -3.54
C VAL A 96 -14.79 5.74 -2.95
N VAL A 97 -14.43 5.75 -1.67
CA VAL A 97 -14.01 4.54 -0.96
C VAL A 97 -15.23 3.67 -0.64
N GLN A 98 -15.32 2.50 -1.26
CA GLN A 98 -16.35 1.51 -0.97
C GLN A 98 -15.98 0.55 0.17
N GLY A 99 -14.68 0.35 0.41
CA GLY A 99 -14.24 -0.65 1.38
C GLY A 99 -12.79 -0.48 1.81
N LEU A 100 -12.51 -0.93 3.02
CA LEU A 100 -11.21 -0.82 3.68
C LEU A 100 -10.73 -2.21 4.10
N LYS A 101 -9.46 -2.51 3.81
CA LYS A 101 -8.77 -3.74 4.23
C LYS A 101 -7.41 -3.42 4.83
N GLY A 102 -6.86 -4.35 5.61
CA GLY A 102 -5.46 -4.29 6.04
C GLY A 102 -5.09 -3.19 7.05
N ARG A 103 -6.08 -2.53 7.68
CA ARG A 103 -5.85 -1.47 8.68
C ARG A 103 -5.00 -1.95 9.87
N PHE A 104 -5.14 -3.21 10.26
CA PHE A 104 -4.39 -3.81 11.38
C PHE A 104 -2.96 -4.26 11.03
N ILE A 105 -2.65 -4.48 9.74
CA ILE A 105 -1.37 -5.06 9.29
C ILE A 105 -0.42 -3.95 8.79
N ASN A 106 -0.74 -2.68 9.09
CA ASN A 106 0.04 -1.52 8.63
C ASN A 106 0.21 -1.46 7.09
N ARG A 107 -0.72 -2.11 6.37
CA ARG A 107 -0.78 -2.23 4.90
C ARG A 107 -2.21 -1.95 4.44
N PRO A 108 -2.64 -0.67 4.46
CA PRO A 108 -4.00 -0.32 4.14
C PRO A 108 -4.30 -0.55 2.67
N GLY A 109 -5.43 -1.19 2.41
CA GLY A 109 -6.01 -1.38 1.08
C GLY A 109 -7.37 -0.70 0.99
N PHE A 110 -7.59 0.02 -0.10
CA PHE A 110 -8.80 0.78 -0.38
C PHE A 110 -9.47 0.21 -1.63
N LYS A 111 -10.75 -0.09 -1.54
CA LYS A 111 -11.58 -0.40 -2.72
C LYS A 111 -12.23 0.91 -3.16
N ILE A 112 -11.90 1.38 -4.36
CA ILE A 112 -12.25 2.71 -4.85
C ILE A 112 -13.16 2.58 -6.06
N PHE A 113 -14.19 3.42 -6.14
CA PHE A 113 -15.15 3.47 -7.23
C PHE A 113 -15.27 4.87 -7.83
N ASP A 114 -15.13 4.95 -9.14
CA ASP A 114 -15.09 6.19 -9.94
C ASP A 114 -16.28 6.27 -10.93
N GLY A 115 -17.37 5.56 -10.66
CA GLY A 115 -18.50 5.44 -11.59
C GLY A 115 -18.24 4.49 -12.78
N SER A 116 -17.01 4.45 -13.30
CA SER A 116 -16.61 3.63 -14.46
C SER A 116 -16.28 2.17 -14.11
N GLY A 117 -15.91 1.90 -12.86
CA GLY A 117 -15.45 0.59 -12.41
C GLY A 117 -14.92 0.66 -10.98
N THR A 118 -14.42 -0.47 -10.48
CA THR A 118 -13.85 -0.58 -9.13
C THR A 118 -12.42 -1.10 -9.17
N VAL A 119 -11.51 -0.49 -8.42
CA VAL A 119 -10.12 -0.97 -8.28
C VAL A 119 -9.72 -1.07 -6.82
N VAL A 120 -8.74 -1.93 -6.54
CA VAL A 120 -8.11 -1.99 -5.23
C VAL A 120 -6.79 -1.24 -5.27
N ALA A 121 -6.69 -0.18 -4.47
CA ALA A 121 -5.45 0.54 -4.20
C ALA A 121 -4.82 0.00 -2.91
N GLN A 122 -3.58 -0.48 -2.97
CA GLN A 122 -2.87 -1.05 -1.81
C GLN A 122 -1.61 -0.27 -1.52
N ARG A 123 -1.33 -0.01 -0.24
CA ARG A 123 -0.11 0.64 0.22
C ARG A 123 0.68 -0.28 1.14
N SER A 124 2.02 -0.20 1.07
CA SER A 124 2.93 -0.98 1.93
C SER A 124 3.36 -0.25 3.20
N SER A 125 2.78 0.92 3.48
CA SER A 125 3.15 1.85 4.54
C SER A 125 1.89 2.46 5.18
N PRO A 126 1.91 2.83 6.47
CA PRO A 126 0.77 3.48 7.12
C PRO A 126 0.40 4.79 6.45
N LEU A 127 -0.89 5.13 6.45
CA LEU A 127 -1.35 6.48 6.14
C LEU A 127 -1.40 7.32 7.40
N ASP A 128 -1.06 8.61 7.25
CA ASP A 128 -1.28 9.62 8.27
C ASP A 128 -2.74 10.02 8.41
N ILE A 129 -3.47 10.02 7.30
CA ILE A 129 -4.89 10.38 7.23
C ILE A 129 -5.81 9.21 7.58
N ASN A 130 -6.90 9.51 8.27
CA ASN A 130 -7.94 8.53 8.58
C ASN A 130 -8.99 8.52 7.47
N ILE A 131 -9.00 7.47 6.65
CA ILE A 131 -9.95 7.29 5.55
C ILE A 131 -11.07 6.34 5.99
N ARG A 132 -12.32 6.73 5.72
CA ARG A 132 -13.54 5.98 6.00
C ARG A 132 -14.22 5.55 4.69
N VAL A 133 -15.13 4.60 4.80
CA VAL A 133 -16.02 4.24 3.68
C VAL A 133 -16.94 5.43 3.40
N GLY A 134 -17.09 5.79 2.13
CA GLY A 134 -17.84 6.96 1.68
C GLY A 134 -16.99 8.22 1.49
N ASP A 135 -15.71 8.22 1.90
CA ASP A 135 -14.83 9.36 1.66
C ASP A 135 -14.44 9.42 0.16
N ASN A 136 -14.40 10.64 -0.40
CA ASN A 136 -13.81 10.90 -1.70
C ASN A 136 -12.29 11.01 -1.55
N ILE A 137 -11.54 10.24 -2.34
CA ILE A 137 -10.08 10.21 -2.28
C ILE A 137 -9.47 10.31 -3.67
N GLU A 138 -8.29 10.93 -3.71
CA GLU A 138 -7.36 10.90 -4.84
C GLU A 138 -6.22 9.96 -4.47
N VAL A 139 -5.92 9.02 -5.36
CA VAL A 139 -4.82 8.07 -5.22
C VAL A 139 -3.85 8.23 -6.36
N VAL A 140 -2.58 8.44 -5.99
CA VAL A 140 -1.45 8.49 -6.90
C VAL A 140 -0.62 7.23 -6.67
N GLY A 141 -0.32 6.49 -7.73
CA GLY A 141 0.37 5.23 -7.60
C GLY A 141 0.77 4.61 -8.93
N MET A 142 1.20 3.36 -8.89
CA MET A 142 1.57 2.58 -10.07
C MET A 142 0.61 1.41 -10.28
N VAL A 143 0.23 1.12 -11.52
CA VAL A 143 -0.54 -0.09 -11.82
C VAL A 143 0.37 -1.30 -11.80
N VAL A 144 0.06 -2.27 -10.95
CA VAL A 144 0.82 -3.52 -10.80
C VAL A 144 -0.13 -4.71 -10.80
N LYS A 145 0.36 -5.89 -11.20
CA LYS A 145 -0.41 -7.12 -11.02
C LYS A 145 -0.37 -7.55 -9.56
N ARG A 146 -1.52 -7.93 -9.00
CA ARG A 146 -1.61 -8.42 -7.63
C ARG A 146 -0.81 -9.71 -7.40
N TYR A 147 -0.70 -10.54 -8.42
CA TYR A 147 0.09 -11.77 -8.45
C TYR A 147 0.84 -11.85 -9.79
N ALA A 148 2.12 -12.24 -9.75
CA ALA A 148 3.00 -12.21 -10.93
C ALA A 148 2.44 -12.98 -12.15
N PHE A 149 1.61 -14.01 -11.94
CA PHE A 149 1.17 -14.91 -13.00
C PHE A 149 -0.35 -14.97 -13.23
N ALA A 150 -1.20 -14.56 -12.28
CA ALA A 150 -2.66 -14.72 -12.39
C ALA A 150 -3.46 -13.76 -11.48
N GLY A 151 -3.07 -12.49 -11.43
CA GLY A 151 -3.73 -11.51 -10.56
C GLY A 151 -4.40 -10.37 -11.34
N ASP A 152 -5.50 -9.88 -10.77
CA ASP A 152 -6.10 -8.60 -11.20
C ASP A 152 -5.09 -7.46 -11.08
N TYR A 153 -5.28 -6.44 -11.91
CA TYR A 153 -4.53 -5.19 -11.81
C TYR A 153 -4.97 -4.44 -10.56
N VAL A 154 -3.99 -4.07 -9.75
CA VAL A 154 -4.16 -3.26 -8.54
C VAL A 154 -3.28 -2.03 -8.63
N VAL A 155 -3.67 -0.99 -7.91
CA VAL A 155 -2.88 0.24 -7.87
C VAL A 155 -2.02 0.18 -6.62
N HIS A 156 -0.71 0.16 -6.79
CA HIS A 156 0.22 0.36 -5.70
C HIS A 156 0.24 1.84 -5.33
N ALA A 157 -0.46 2.19 -4.26
CA ALA A 157 -0.73 3.57 -3.87
C ALA A 157 0.47 4.18 -3.14
N ILE A 158 1.10 5.18 -3.74
CA ILE A 158 2.22 5.93 -3.16
C ILE A 158 1.71 7.15 -2.40
N GLY A 159 0.79 7.89 -3.02
CA GLY A 159 0.09 9.04 -2.47
C GLY A 159 -1.38 8.75 -2.29
N VAL A 160 -1.95 9.24 -1.18
CA VAL A 160 -3.41 9.25 -0.99
C VAL A 160 -3.77 10.58 -0.35
N LYS A 161 -4.72 11.29 -0.94
CA LYS A 161 -5.25 12.57 -0.46
C LYS A 161 -6.78 12.43 -0.34
N LYS A 162 -7.36 13.15 0.63
CA LYS A 162 -8.81 13.35 0.68
C LYS A 162 -9.13 14.56 -0.16
N ILE A 163 -10.22 14.47 -0.91
CA ILE A 163 -10.74 15.55 -1.75
C ILE A 163 -12.21 15.78 -1.37
N ASP A 164 -12.67 17.02 -1.46
CA ASP A 164 -14.06 17.34 -1.12
C ASP A 164 -15.01 16.99 -2.27
N THR A 165 -14.55 17.23 -3.51
CA THR A 165 -15.32 17.05 -4.74
C THR A 165 -14.52 16.20 -5.73
N LEU A 166 -15.19 15.26 -6.40
CA LEU A 166 -14.60 14.47 -7.49
C LEU A 166 -14.52 15.32 -8.75
N THR A 167 -13.34 15.38 -9.37
CA THR A 167 -13.15 16.08 -10.63
C THR A 167 -13.65 15.18 -11.76
N PRO A 168 -14.61 15.60 -12.60
CA PRO A 168 -15.00 14.82 -13.76
C PRO A 168 -13.80 14.76 -14.71
N LEU A 169 -13.20 13.58 -14.87
CA LEU A 169 -12.14 13.40 -15.85
C LEU A 169 -12.74 13.56 -17.25
N GLU A 170 -12.38 14.67 -17.92
CA GLU A 170 -12.66 14.95 -19.32
C GLU A 170 -12.03 13.85 -20.19
N MET A 171 -12.78 13.39 -21.18
CA MET A 171 -12.36 12.30 -22.06
C MET A 171 -11.25 12.80 -22.99
N ASP A 172 -10.02 12.31 -22.79
CA ASP A 172 -9.01 12.34 -23.85
C ASP A 172 -9.41 11.33 -24.94
N GLU A 173 -10.17 11.82 -25.94
CA GLU A 173 -10.60 11.05 -27.12
C GLU A 173 -9.43 10.46 -27.94
N ALA A 174 -8.19 10.86 -27.66
CA ALA A 174 -6.99 10.44 -28.38
C ALA A 174 -6.65 8.94 -28.23
N LEU A 175 -6.99 8.29 -27.10
CA LEU A 175 -6.57 6.90 -26.81
C LEU A 175 -7.58 5.82 -27.22
N VAL A 176 -8.77 6.19 -27.71
CA VAL A 176 -9.75 5.24 -28.28
C VAL A 176 -9.52 5.02 -29.78
N SER A 177 -8.77 5.91 -30.44
CA SER A 177 -8.57 5.89 -31.89
C SER A 177 -7.63 4.78 -32.42
N SER A 178 -6.87 4.08 -31.55
CA SER A 178 -5.90 3.08 -31.98
C SER A 178 -6.42 1.63 -32.03
N ASP A 179 -7.57 1.31 -31.43
CA ASP A 179 -8.05 -0.08 -31.31
C ASP A 179 -9.31 -0.43 -32.13
N THR A 180 -9.89 0.51 -32.89
CA THR A 180 -10.94 0.21 -33.88
C THR A 180 -10.38 0.04 -35.29
N ARG A 181 -9.40 -0.85 -35.48
CA ARG A 181 -9.10 -1.39 -36.82
C ARG A 181 -9.90 -2.68 -37.07
N LYS A 182 -11.03 -2.49 -37.77
CA LYS A 182 -11.71 -3.44 -38.66
C LYS A 182 -12.16 -4.78 -38.05
N ILE A 183 -13.35 -4.79 -37.45
CA ILE A 183 -14.18 -6.01 -37.48
C ILE A 183 -14.81 -6.07 -38.88
N LYS A 184 -14.29 -6.98 -39.70
CA LYS A 184 -14.78 -7.29 -41.04
C LYS A 184 -16.15 -7.99 -40.88
N LYS A 185 -17.23 -7.34 -41.32
CA LYS A 185 -18.53 -7.99 -41.55
C LYS A 185 -18.32 -9.15 -42.53
N TYR A 186 -18.61 -10.38 -42.12
CA TYR A 186 -18.90 -11.46 -43.06
C TYR A 186 -20.42 -11.53 -43.22
N ASN A 187 -20.85 -11.40 -44.47
CA ASN A 187 -22.20 -11.74 -44.94
C ASN A 187 -22.41 -13.25 -44.87
#